data_AF-A0AAJ5CGB5-F1
#
_entry.id   AF-A0AAJ5CGB5-F1
#
_cell.length_a   1.000
_cell.length_b   1.000
_cell.length_c   1.000
_cell.angle_alpha   90.00
_cell.angle_beta   90.00
_cell.angle_gamma   90.00
#
_symmetry.space_group_name_H-M   'P 1'
#
loop_
_entity.id
_entity.type
_entity.pdbx_description
1 polymer ?
#
loop_
_entity_poly.entity_id
_entity_poly.type
_entity_poly.pdbx_seq_one_letter_code
_entity_poly.pdbx_strand_id
1 'polypeptide(L)'
;MYGVLRSVAVAAGAACALLGPSTAPADFGSVAVGAPHPARAAEDVRGGGDGTLITHLRTPPTGTSIASPARDTLFACKGGTLTRPDRPWIDAHGVIDVLKRPFVSGTMHWHKYLKVTTTATKRRFRGNGLPDHSTGRFPVRKGTRAYKYYAEIPAHGYPNAAAIPIEPWNLDVTVPRDPSVRAQPTCIDQLTTGMALAGGTFHLEVATDAEDRPVDPNAALPLDRCWGHPYDTQYHYHGPSQTCFGSKPSRGSASTRSRSRHSPLVGYAIDGFGIFGPRGEDGRIVRNRDLDVCHGHTHAIMWDGKKVVMYHYHLNGEYPYSLGCFRGEPVTVPGSGHGGH
;
A
#
# COMPACT_ATOMS: atom_id res chain seq x y z
N MET A 1 -9.22 -58.09 -29.12
CA MET A 1 -8.02 -58.37 -29.93
C MET A 1 -6.89 -57.49 -29.41
N TYR A 2 -5.71 -58.07 -29.16
CA TYR A 2 -4.36 -57.47 -28.86
C TYR A 2 -4.30 -56.08 -28.17
N GLY A 3 -3.66 -55.86 -27.00
CA GLY A 3 -2.72 -56.67 -26.20
C GLY A 3 -1.26 -56.17 -26.31
N VAL A 4 -0.45 -56.35 -25.24
CA VAL A 4 1.03 -56.08 -25.13
C VAL A 4 1.42 -54.61 -24.87
N LEU A 5 2.43 -54.22 -24.05
CA LEU A 5 2.93 -54.69 -22.73
C LEU A 5 3.91 -53.63 -22.15
N ARG A 6 4.32 -53.78 -20.87
CA ARG A 6 5.27 -52.92 -20.14
C ARG A 6 6.72 -53.02 -20.65
N SER A 7 7.56 -52.06 -20.26
CA SER A 7 8.85 -52.38 -19.59
C SER A 7 9.37 -51.24 -18.69
N VAL A 8 10.04 -51.63 -17.61
CA VAL A 8 10.76 -50.79 -16.64
C VAL A 8 12.20 -51.31 -16.60
N ALA A 9 13.19 -50.45 -16.44
CA ALA A 9 14.55 -50.86 -16.13
C ALA A 9 15.16 -49.96 -15.05
N VAL A 10 15.59 -50.58 -13.95
CA VAL A 10 16.50 -50.03 -12.94
C VAL A 10 17.76 -50.86 -13.01
N ALA A 11 18.94 -50.22 -12.95
CA ALA A 11 20.20 -50.91 -12.71
C ALA A 11 21.04 -50.09 -11.74
N ALA A 12 21.45 -50.72 -10.64
CA ALA A 12 22.40 -50.17 -9.68
C ALA A 12 23.79 -50.76 -9.95
N GLY A 13 24.84 -50.03 -9.57
CA GLY A 13 26.23 -50.51 -9.62
C GLY A 13 27.06 -49.81 -8.57
N ALA A 14 27.38 -50.53 -7.49
CA ALA A 14 28.27 -50.07 -6.42
C ALA A 14 29.63 -50.77 -6.54
N ALA A 15 30.71 -50.07 -6.21
CA ALA A 15 32.02 -50.65 -5.94
C ALA A 15 32.72 -49.86 -4.81
N CYS A 16 33.39 -50.57 -3.91
CA CYS A 16 33.96 -50.06 -2.67
C CYS A 16 35.41 -50.60 -2.52
N ALA A 17 36.37 -49.77 -2.06
CA ALA A 17 37.73 -50.22 -1.70
C ALA A 17 38.47 -49.27 -0.73
N LEU A 18 39.42 -49.83 0.06
CA LEU A 18 40.07 -49.31 1.29
C LEU A 18 41.59 -49.69 1.27
N LEU A 19 42.54 -49.19 2.09
CA LEU A 19 42.56 -48.20 3.19
C LEU A 19 44.00 -47.63 3.45
N GLY A 20 44.22 -46.31 3.31
CA GLY A 20 45.39 -45.57 3.88
C GLY A 20 46.82 -45.95 3.38
N PRO A 21 47.90 -45.41 4.01
CA PRO A 21 47.95 -44.33 5.01
C PRO A 21 48.99 -43.19 4.76
N SER A 22 48.68 -42.01 5.33
CA SER A 22 49.59 -41.00 5.95
C SER A 22 50.99 -40.66 5.40
N THR A 23 51.18 -39.41 4.97
CA THR A 23 52.23 -38.48 5.47
C THR A 23 51.77 -37.02 5.33
N ALA A 24 52.17 -36.15 6.28
CA ALA A 24 52.04 -34.69 6.16
C ALA A 24 53.36 -34.08 5.63
N PRO A 25 53.34 -32.88 5.03
CA PRO A 25 53.84 -31.73 5.82
C PRO A 25 53.19 -30.36 5.53
N ALA A 26 53.34 -29.48 6.54
CA ALA A 26 53.51 -28.02 6.50
C ALA A 26 52.45 -27.09 5.83
N ASP A 27 52.01 -26.12 6.63
CA ASP A 27 51.20 -24.95 6.25
C ASP A 27 51.83 -24.10 5.13
N PHE A 28 50.99 -23.63 4.20
CA PHE A 28 51.02 -22.24 3.73
C PHE A 28 49.57 -21.74 3.54
N GLY A 29 49.31 -20.50 3.98
CA GLY A 29 47.96 -20.00 4.23
C GLY A 29 47.07 -19.89 3.00
N SER A 30 45.81 -20.34 3.14
CA SER A 30 44.73 -20.13 2.18
C SER A 30 43.71 -19.13 2.73
N VAL A 31 43.48 -18.05 1.97
CA VAL A 31 42.44 -17.06 2.29
C VAL A 31 41.08 -17.69 1.98
N ALA A 32 40.37 -18.13 3.01
CA ALA A 32 39.02 -18.66 2.86
C ALA A 32 38.03 -17.54 2.49
N VAL A 33 37.51 -17.59 1.26
CA VAL A 33 36.33 -16.81 0.87
C VAL A 33 35.14 -17.37 1.65
N GLY A 34 34.75 -16.70 2.73
CA GLY A 34 33.64 -17.11 3.57
C GLY A 34 32.33 -17.15 2.80
N ALA A 35 31.67 -18.31 2.81
CA ALA A 35 30.30 -18.44 2.30
C ALA A 35 29.37 -17.48 3.07
N PRO A 36 28.42 -16.81 2.40
CA PRO A 36 27.54 -15.85 3.06
C PRO A 36 26.64 -16.57 4.07
N HIS A 37 26.90 -16.37 5.36
CA HIS A 37 25.99 -16.79 6.41
C HIS A 37 24.60 -16.17 6.19
N PRO A 38 23.51 -16.92 6.46
CA PRO A 38 22.17 -16.36 6.40
C PRO A 38 22.03 -15.32 7.51
N ALA A 39 22.13 -14.04 7.15
CA ALA A 39 21.90 -12.95 8.08
C ALA A 39 20.51 -13.11 8.73
N ARG A 40 20.49 -13.23 10.06
CA ARG A 40 19.26 -13.21 10.84
C ARG A 40 18.54 -11.90 10.54
N ALA A 41 17.46 -11.96 9.78
CA ALA A 41 16.61 -10.81 9.46
C ALA A 41 15.72 -10.44 10.67
N ALA A 42 16.37 -10.02 11.75
CA ALA A 42 15.75 -9.70 13.03
C ALA A 42 16.59 -8.67 13.80
N GLU A 43 16.62 -7.43 13.33
CA GLU A 43 16.86 -6.20 14.13
C GLU A 43 16.70 -4.96 13.25
N ASP A 44 15.53 -4.31 13.34
CA ASP A 44 15.34 -2.87 13.61
C ASP A 44 13.86 -2.50 13.35
N VAL A 45 12.96 -3.06 14.16
CA VAL A 45 11.71 -2.37 14.49
C VAL A 45 11.94 -1.76 15.87
N ARG A 46 12.55 -0.56 15.90
CA ARG A 46 12.48 0.26 17.10
C ARG A 46 11.01 0.62 17.31
N GLY A 47 10.42 0.04 18.35
CA GLY A 47 8.99 0.15 18.62
C GLY A 47 8.54 1.61 18.74
N GLY A 48 7.32 1.90 18.28
CA GLY A 48 6.72 3.24 18.28
C GLY A 48 6.32 3.75 19.67
N GLY A 49 7.20 3.63 20.66
CA GLY A 49 6.97 4.06 22.05
C GLY A 49 6.86 5.57 22.25
N ASP A 50 7.08 6.37 21.20
CA ASP A 50 6.99 7.83 21.22
C ASP A 50 5.77 8.38 20.47
N GLY A 51 4.85 7.52 20.02
CA GLY A 51 3.61 7.91 19.34
C GLY A 51 3.82 8.46 17.92
N THR A 52 4.86 7.99 17.22
CA THR A 52 5.21 8.53 15.90
C THR A 52 4.73 7.74 14.70
N LEU A 53 4.72 6.41 14.79
CA LEU A 53 4.26 5.52 13.74
C LEU A 53 2.89 4.91 14.10
N ILE A 54 2.01 4.81 13.12
CA ILE A 54 0.73 4.12 13.23
C ILE A 54 1.01 2.62 13.18
N THR A 55 0.94 1.97 14.35
CA THR A 55 1.15 0.52 14.55
C THR A 55 -0.15 -0.26 14.72
N HIS A 56 -1.28 0.44 14.76
CA HIS A 56 -2.62 -0.14 14.86
C HIS A 56 -3.54 0.58 13.88
N LEU A 57 -4.33 -0.16 13.11
CA LEU A 57 -5.46 0.40 12.35
C LEU A 57 -6.79 0.01 13.00
N ARG A 58 -7.84 0.80 12.76
CA ARG A 58 -9.24 0.39 12.99
C ARG A 58 -9.92 0.06 11.68
N THR A 59 -10.37 -1.18 11.54
CA THR A 59 -11.18 -1.66 10.40
C THR A 59 -12.66 -1.66 10.78
N PRO A 60 -13.59 -1.32 9.87
CA PRO A 60 -14.98 -1.11 10.23
C PRO A 60 -15.66 -2.42 10.65
N PRO A 61 -16.78 -2.37 11.40
CA PRO A 61 -17.56 -3.56 11.71
C PRO A 61 -18.24 -4.12 10.45
N THR A 62 -18.45 -5.45 10.43
CA THR A 62 -19.34 -6.09 9.45
C THR A 62 -20.73 -5.44 9.51
N GLY A 63 -21.29 -5.12 8.34
CA GLY A 63 -22.56 -4.38 8.23
C GLY A 63 -22.39 -2.88 7.97
N THR A 64 -21.17 -2.36 7.90
CA THR A 64 -20.92 -0.94 7.60
C THR A 64 -21.30 -0.64 6.14
N SER A 65 -22.29 0.24 5.94
CA SER A 65 -22.70 0.69 4.61
C SER A 65 -21.67 1.62 3.99
N ILE A 66 -21.41 1.44 2.69
CA ILE A 66 -20.58 2.35 1.87
C ILE A 66 -21.41 3.12 0.81
N ALA A 67 -22.74 3.18 0.99
CA ALA A 67 -23.69 3.77 0.04
C ALA A 67 -24.02 5.25 0.30
N SER A 68 -23.41 5.88 1.31
CA SER A 68 -23.69 7.27 1.70
C SER A 68 -22.49 7.90 2.43
N PRO A 69 -22.28 9.22 2.36
CA PRO A 69 -21.18 9.88 3.05
C PRO A 69 -21.43 9.92 4.56
N ALA A 70 -20.52 9.31 5.33
CA ALA A 70 -20.51 9.33 6.79
C ALA A 70 -19.07 9.17 7.31
N ARG A 71 -18.84 9.48 8.59
CA ARG A 71 -17.57 9.15 9.26
C ARG A 71 -17.45 7.63 9.41
N ASP A 72 -16.22 7.15 9.57
CA ASP A 72 -15.88 5.73 9.81
C ASP A 72 -16.29 4.78 8.67
N THR A 73 -16.58 5.33 7.48
CA THR A 73 -16.89 4.61 6.23
C THR A 73 -16.40 5.42 5.01
N LEU A 74 -16.60 4.88 3.81
CA LEU A 74 -16.47 5.63 2.55
C LEU A 74 -17.78 5.63 1.76
N PHE A 75 -17.90 6.50 0.78
CA PHE A 75 -19.06 6.62 -0.10
C PHE A 75 -18.68 6.19 -1.53
N ALA A 76 -18.90 4.92 -1.85
CA ALA A 76 -18.75 4.40 -3.20
C ALA A 76 -20.05 4.61 -3.99
N CYS A 77 -19.96 5.02 -5.26
CA CYS A 77 -21.15 5.25 -6.10
C CYS A 77 -21.95 3.97 -6.34
N LYS A 78 -21.28 2.81 -6.33
CA LYS A 78 -21.90 1.47 -6.41
C LYS A 78 -22.62 1.07 -5.11
N GLY A 79 -22.33 1.75 -3.99
CA GLY A 79 -22.73 1.33 -2.66
C GLY A 79 -22.17 -0.04 -2.28
N GLY A 80 -22.85 -0.72 -1.35
CA GLY A 80 -22.43 -2.00 -0.81
C GLY A 80 -22.41 -1.99 0.72
N THR A 81 -21.99 -3.12 1.30
CA THR A 81 -21.87 -3.30 2.75
C THR A 81 -20.61 -4.08 3.04
N LEU A 82 -19.76 -3.53 3.91
CA LEU A 82 -18.48 -4.12 4.26
C LEU A 82 -18.67 -5.34 5.15
N THR A 83 -17.93 -6.40 4.86
CA THR A 83 -17.65 -7.50 5.78
C THR A 83 -16.24 -7.35 6.35
N ARG A 84 -16.02 -7.87 7.55
CA ARG A 84 -14.70 -7.94 8.17
C ARG A 84 -14.16 -9.37 8.10
N PRO A 85 -13.08 -9.64 7.36
CA PRO A 85 -12.51 -10.99 7.30
C PRO A 85 -11.89 -11.37 8.65
N ASP A 86 -11.99 -12.65 9.03
CA ASP A 86 -11.28 -13.18 10.18
C ASP A 86 -9.81 -13.42 9.82
N ARG A 87 -8.89 -12.75 10.53
CA ARG A 87 -7.44 -12.82 10.28
C ARG A 87 -6.68 -12.75 11.61
N PRO A 88 -5.54 -13.47 11.77
CA PRO A 88 -4.80 -13.55 13.05
C PRO A 88 -4.18 -12.24 13.58
N TRP A 89 -4.31 -11.14 12.85
CA TRP A 89 -3.84 -9.80 13.26
C TRP A 89 -4.98 -8.84 13.60
N ILE A 90 -6.24 -9.30 13.55
CA ILE A 90 -7.44 -8.49 13.84
C ILE A 90 -8.02 -8.98 15.16
N ASP A 91 -8.27 -8.06 16.10
CA ASP A 91 -8.96 -8.38 17.35
C ASP A 91 -10.49 -8.31 17.22
N ALA A 92 -11.20 -8.75 18.27
CA ALA A 92 -12.67 -8.73 18.31
C ALA A 92 -13.27 -7.30 18.15
N HIS A 93 -12.51 -6.27 18.49
CA HIS A 93 -12.90 -4.86 18.38
C HIS A 93 -12.58 -4.24 17.00
N GLY A 94 -12.00 -5.01 16.06
CA GLY A 94 -11.62 -4.51 14.74
C GLY A 94 -10.30 -3.73 14.74
N VAL A 95 -9.41 -3.97 15.70
CA VAL A 95 -8.05 -3.41 15.67
C VAL A 95 -7.13 -4.35 14.89
N ILE A 96 -6.57 -3.84 13.80
CA ILE A 96 -5.47 -4.49 13.05
C ILE A 96 -4.16 -4.16 13.75
N ASP A 97 -3.51 -5.15 14.33
CA ASP A 97 -2.13 -5.04 14.83
C ASP A 97 -1.15 -5.19 13.65
N VAL A 98 -0.55 -4.06 13.26
CA VAL A 98 0.34 -3.96 12.09
C VAL A 98 1.65 -4.73 12.31
N LEU A 99 2.05 -4.95 13.57
CA LEU A 99 3.26 -5.69 13.93
C LEU A 99 3.03 -7.21 13.90
N LYS A 100 1.78 -7.67 14.08
CA LYS A 100 1.37 -9.07 13.89
C LYS A 100 1.05 -9.40 12.43
N ARG A 101 0.50 -8.46 11.67
CA ARG A 101 0.20 -8.62 10.23
C ARG A 101 1.49 -8.96 9.47
N PRO A 102 1.53 -10.02 8.64
CA PRO A 102 2.67 -10.22 7.75
C PRO A 102 2.77 -9.09 6.72
N PHE A 103 3.89 -9.01 6.00
CA PHE A 103 4.04 -8.08 4.88
C PHE A 103 4.59 -8.83 3.67
N VAL A 104 4.36 -8.31 2.47
CA VAL A 104 5.01 -8.84 1.26
C VAL A 104 6.50 -8.53 1.33
N SER A 105 7.29 -9.58 1.55
CA SER A 105 8.74 -9.50 1.76
C SER A 105 9.51 -9.16 0.49
N GLY A 106 10.68 -8.55 0.64
CA GLY A 106 11.59 -8.20 -0.45
C GLY A 106 11.83 -6.70 -0.52
N THR A 107 12.81 -6.32 -1.34
CA THR A 107 13.18 -4.94 -1.63
C THR A 107 13.32 -4.82 -3.14
N MET A 108 12.27 -4.36 -3.81
CA MET A 108 12.28 -4.11 -5.26
C MET A 108 12.51 -2.62 -5.51
N HIS A 109 13.43 -2.30 -6.41
CA HIS A 109 13.74 -0.92 -6.80
C HIS A 109 13.16 -0.62 -8.18
N TRP A 110 12.70 0.61 -8.39
CA TRP A 110 11.95 1.00 -9.57
C TRP A 110 12.55 2.24 -10.24
N HIS A 111 12.55 2.26 -11.57
CA HIS A 111 12.87 3.46 -12.36
C HIS A 111 11.66 4.40 -12.38
N LYS A 112 11.47 5.15 -11.28
CA LYS A 112 10.34 6.07 -11.10
C LYS A 112 10.39 7.26 -12.04
N TYR A 113 9.26 7.55 -12.69
CA TYR A 113 8.99 8.81 -13.38
C TYR A 113 7.70 9.44 -12.84
N LEU A 114 7.80 10.68 -12.36
CA LEU A 114 6.66 11.56 -12.08
C LEU A 114 7.11 13.01 -12.24
N LYS A 115 6.47 13.72 -13.16
CA LYS A 115 6.58 15.16 -13.37
C LYS A 115 5.25 15.81 -13.01
N VAL A 116 5.29 16.75 -12.08
CA VAL A 116 4.13 17.60 -11.74
C VAL A 116 4.37 18.97 -12.37
N THR A 117 3.37 19.48 -13.11
CA THR A 117 3.40 20.82 -13.72
C THR A 117 2.15 21.60 -13.36
N THR A 118 2.30 22.87 -13.02
CA THR A 118 1.21 23.73 -12.54
C THR A 118 1.08 24.96 -13.44
N THR A 119 -0.15 25.32 -13.82
CA THR A 119 -0.46 26.57 -14.54
C THR A 119 -1.11 27.58 -13.59
N ALA A 120 -1.77 28.62 -14.10
CA ALA A 120 -2.61 29.48 -13.26
C ALA A 120 -3.79 28.71 -12.61
N THR A 121 -4.35 27.70 -13.28
CA THR A 121 -5.63 27.08 -12.91
C THR A 121 -5.62 25.55 -12.80
N LYS A 122 -4.58 24.87 -13.30
CA LYS A 122 -4.52 23.41 -13.35
C LYS A 122 -3.21 22.87 -12.79
N ARG A 123 -3.26 21.66 -12.22
CA ARG A 123 -2.10 20.87 -11.78
C ARG A 123 -2.13 19.52 -12.49
N ARG A 124 -1.10 19.22 -13.28
CA ARG A 124 -0.98 18.01 -14.10
C ARG A 124 0.12 17.09 -13.60
N PHE A 125 -0.20 15.82 -13.48
CA PHE A 125 0.67 14.72 -13.07
C PHE A 125 0.91 13.85 -14.30
N ARG A 126 2.16 13.78 -14.75
CA ARG A 126 2.58 12.84 -15.81
C ARG A 126 3.64 11.90 -15.24
N GLY A 127 3.39 10.60 -15.25
CA GLY A 127 4.24 9.61 -14.59
C GLY A 127 4.16 8.22 -15.19
N ASN A 128 4.88 7.28 -14.57
CA ASN A 128 4.84 5.86 -14.95
C ASN A 128 4.21 4.95 -13.88
N GLY A 129 3.46 5.51 -12.92
CA GLY A 129 2.82 4.73 -11.85
C GLY A 129 3.76 4.16 -10.77
N LEU A 130 5.07 4.15 -10.97
CA LEU A 130 6.02 3.52 -10.05
C LEU A 130 6.46 4.44 -8.90
N PRO A 131 6.66 3.93 -7.68
CA PRO A 131 7.08 4.71 -6.52
C PRO A 131 8.59 4.99 -6.50
N ASP A 132 8.99 6.05 -5.80
CA ASP A 132 10.39 6.49 -5.65
C ASP A 132 11.08 5.97 -4.38
N HIS A 133 10.47 4.95 -3.78
CA HIS A 133 10.97 4.09 -2.70
C HIS A 133 10.91 2.62 -3.16
N SER A 134 11.50 1.71 -2.39
CA SER A 134 11.37 0.28 -2.67
C SER A 134 9.99 -0.27 -2.30
N THR A 135 9.56 -1.34 -2.98
CA THR A 135 8.33 -2.08 -2.67
C THR A 135 8.66 -3.49 -2.17
N GLY A 136 7.63 -4.19 -1.67
CA GLY A 136 7.66 -5.64 -1.55
C GLY A 136 7.88 -6.34 -2.90
N ARG A 137 8.21 -7.63 -2.89
CA ARG A 137 8.33 -8.44 -4.11
C ARG A 137 6.96 -8.97 -4.55
N PHE A 138 6.46 -8.38 -5.62
CA PHE A 138 5.31 -8.86 -6.40
C PHE A 138 5.81 -9.40 -7.76
N PRO A 139 5.25 -10.49 -8.31
CA PRO A 139 4.23 -11.38 -7.73
C PRO A 139 4.66 -12.02 -6.39
N VAL A 140 3.69 -12.25 -5.51
CA VAL A 140 3.93 -12.75 -4.15
C VAL A 140 4.40 -14.20 -4.21
N ARG A 141 5.62 -14.47 -3.71
CA ARG A 141 6.23 -15.80 -3.85
C ARG A 141 5.60 -16.86 -2.94
N LYS A 142 5.30 -18.03 -3.51
CA LYS A 142 4.91 -19.24 -2.78
C LYS A 142 5.91 -19.56 -1.67
N GLY A 143 5.41 -19.91 -0.49
CA GLY A 143 6.20 -20.15 0.72
C GLY A 143 6.49 -18.92 1.57
N THR A 144 6.19 -17.70 1.12
CA THR A 144 6.26 -16.49 1.98
C THR A 144 5.05 -16.40 2.92
N ARG A 145 5.21 -15.71 4.07
CA ARG A 145 4.13 -15.52 5.06
C ARG A 145 2.89 -14.81 4.52
N ALA A 146 3.03 -14.01 3.46
CA ALA A 146 1.92 -13.31 2.82
C ALA A 146 1.17 -14.18 1.79
N TYR A 147 1.83 -15.17 1.20
CA TYR A 147 1.34 -15.88 0.00
C TYR A 147 -0.07 -16.45 0.14
N LYS A 148 -0.36 -17.16 1.24
CA LYS A 148 -1.66 -17.85 1.39
C LYS A 148 -2.84 -16.88 1.28
N TYR A 149 -2.71 -15.70 1.89
CA TYR A 149 -3.75 -14.67 1.90
C TYR A 149 -3.99 -14.05 0.51
N TYR A 150 -2.96 -13.93 -0.33
CA TYR A 150 -3.10 -13.50 -1.72
C TYR A 150 -3.56 -14.63 -2.65
N ALA A 151 -3.24 -15.88 -2.33
CA ALA A 151 -3.64 -17.04 -3.13
C ALA A 151 -5.13 -17.39 -2.96
N GLU A 152 -5.74 -16.94 -1.85
CA GLU A 152 -7.18 -17.03 -1.56
C GLU A 152 -8.03 -16.08 -2.43
N ILE A 153 -7.48 -14.95 -2.91
CA ILE A 153 -8.25 -13.89 -3.58
C ILE A 153 -8.23 -14.07 -5.11
N PRO A 154 -9.40 -14.22 -5.79
CA PRO A 154 -9.49 -14.20 -7.25
C PRO A 154 -8.94 -12.90 -7.84
N ALA A 155 -8.40 -12.95 -9.07
CA ALA A 155 -7.93 -11.77 -9.77
C ALA A 155 -8.19 -11.91 -11.28
N HIS A 156 -8.75 -10.88 -11.91
CA HIS A 156 -8.96 -10.90 -13.35
C HIS A 156 -7.60 -10.97 -14.09
N GLY A 157 -7.52 -11.83 -15.12
CA GLY A 157 -6.28 -12.04 -15.90
C GLY A 157 -5.17 -12.84 -15.21
N TYR A 158 -5.33 -13.23 -13.94
CA TYR A 158 -4.31 -13.96 -13.16
C TYR A 158 -4.90 -15.18 -12.44
N PRO A 159 -4.12 -16.21 -12.10
CA PRO A 159 -4.62 -17.35 -11.30
C PRO A 159 -5.20 -16.97 -9.93
N ASN A 160 -4.69 -15.89 -9.33
CA ASN A 160 -5.15 -15.25 -8.09
C ASN A 160 -4.32 -13.98 -7.85
N ALA A 161 -4.65 -13.20 -6.81
CA ALA A 161 -3.95 -11.96 -6.49
C ALA A 161 -2.44 -12.15 -6.19
N ALA A 162 -2.00 -13.35 -5.83
CA ALA A 162 -0.58 -13.62 -5.60
C ALA A 162 0.26 -13.57 -6.90
N ALA A 163 -0.39 -13.72 -8.06
CA ALA A 163 0.26 -13.74 -9.36
C ALA A 163 0.40 -12.35 -10.03
N ILE A 164 -0.22 -11.30 -9.48
CA ILE A 164 -0.19 -9.94 -10.06
C ILE A 164 1.22 -9.33 -9.90
N PRO A 165 1.89 -8.88 -10.98
CA PRO A 165 3.16 -8.16 -10.93
C PRO A 165 2.95 -6.66 -10.63
N ILE A 166 4.04 -5.90 -10.57
CA ILE A 166 3.99 -4.43 -10.67
C ILE A 166 4.58 -4.04 -12.02
N GLU A 167 3.86 -3.25 -12.81
CA GLU A 167 4.31 -2.76 -14.12
C GLU A 167 4.12 -1.24 -14.25
N PRO A 168 4.94 -0.55 -15.06
CA PRO A 168 4.77 0.87 -15.33
C PRO A 168 3.59 1.12 -16.28
N TRP A 169 2.79 2.14 -15.98
CA TRP A 169 1.63 2.54 -16.79
C TRP A 169 1.60 4.06 -17.04
N ASN A 170 0.95 4.50 -18.11
CA ASN A 170 0.93 5.92 -18.49
C ASN A 170 -0.05 6.74 -17.63
N LEU A 171 0.42 7.18 -16.46
CA LEU A 171 -0.27 8.14 -15.60
C LEU A 171 -0.24 9.53 -16.26
N ASP A 172 -1.40 10.04 -16.67
CA ASP A 172 -1.56 11.41 -17.17
C ASP A 172 -2.90 12.00 -16.70
N VAL A 173 -2.85 12.73 -15.58
CA VAL A 173 -4.04 13.25 -14.88
C VAL A 173 -3.89 14.74 -14.65
N THR A 174 -4.97 15.51 -14.87
CA THR A 174 -4.98 16.96 -14.62
C THR A 174 -6.15 17.35 -13.73
N VAL A 175 -5.86 17.89 -12.55
CA VAL A 175 -6.84 18.33 -11.55
C VAL A 175 -6.87 19.87 -11.45
N PRO A 176 -7.91 20.47 -10.85
CA PRO A 176 -7.89 21.89 -10.50
C PRO A 176 -6.66 22.25 -9.65
N ARG A 177 -6.05 23.40 -9.92
CA ARG A 177 -4.96 23.91 -9.05
C ARG A 177 -5.51 24.31 -7.69
N ASP A 178 -6.64 25.02 -7.72
CA ASP A 178 -7.33 25.63 -6.59
C ASP A 178 -8.78 25.11 -6.61
N PRO A 179 -9.02 23.89 -6.09
CA PRO A 179 -10.34 23.26 -6.05
C PRO A 179 -11.33 24.01 -5.14
N SER A 180 -12.62 23.90 -5.45
CA SER A 180 -13.71 24.44 -4.65
C SER A 180 -14.46 23.34 -3.89
N VAL A 181 -14.91 23.66 -2.67
CA VAL A 181 -15.73 22.73 -1.87
C VAL A 181 -17.16 22.73 -2.41
N ARG A 182 -17.65 21.56 -2.82
CA ARG A 182 -19.04 21.32 -3.21
C ARG A 182 -19.93 21.25 -1.97
N ALA A 183 -21.17 21.75 -2.11
CA ALA A 183 -22.18 21.72 -1.05
C ALA A 183 -22.52 20.27 -0.59
N GLN A 184 -22.45 19.30 -1.51
CA GLN A 184 -22.67 17.89 -1.24
C GLN A 184 -21.42 17.07 -1.59
N PRO A 185 -21.06 16.05 -0.79
CA PRO A 185 -20.07 15.05 -1.15
C PRO A 185 -20.34 14.39 -2.51
N THR A 186 -19.29 14.13 -3.27
CA THR A 186 -19.32 13.28 -4.46
C THR A 186 -18.82 11.89 -4.08
N CYS A 187 -19.54 10.84 -4.49
CA CYS A 187 -19.12 9.46 -4.29
C CYS A 187 -17.88 9.10 -5.15
N ILE A 188 -17.23 8.00 -4.80
CA ILE A 188 -16.09 7.43 -5.53
C ILE A 188 -16.61 6.40 -6.54
N ASP A 189 -16.31 6.60 -7.82
CA ASP A 189 -16.76 5.78 -8.96
C ASP A 189 -15.63 4.94 -9.61
N GLN A 190 -14.38 5.21 -9.25
CA GLN A 190 -13.18 4.64 -9.86
C GLN A 190 -12.16 4.25 -8.79
N LEU A 191 -11.25 3.32 -9.12
CA LEU A 191 -10.26 2.80 -8.20
C LEU A 191 -9.26 3.87 -7.73
N THR A 192 -8.66 4.68 -8.63
CA THR A 192 -7.73 5.73 -8.21
C THR A 192 -8.46 6.91 -7.57
N THR A 193 -8.18 7.18 -6.29
CA THR A 193 -8.71 8.33 -5.54
C THR A 193 -7.73 9.50 -5.48
N GLY A 194 -6.44 9.27 -5.75
CA GLY A 194 -5.43 10.34 -5.79
C GLY A 194 -4.05 9.90 -6.30
N MET A 195 -3.19 10.89 -6.53
CA MET A 195 -1.81 10.72 -6.99
C MET A 195 -0.83 10.99 -5.85
N ALA A 196 0.05 10.04 -5.54
CA ALA A 196 1.08 10.23 -4.53
C ALA A 196 2.32 10.95 -5.10
N LEU A 197 2.88 11.90 -4.36
CA LEU A 197 4.10 12.62 -4.76
C LEU A 197 5.36 11.74 -4.73
N ALA A 198 5.27 10.57 -4.09
CA ALA A 198 6.26 9.51 -4.20
C ALA A 198 6.27 8.83 -5.60
N GLY A 199 5.21 8.98 -6.41
CA GLY A 199 4.84 7.97 -7.41
C GLY A 199 3.88 6.94 -6.81
N GLY A 200 3.21 6.13 -7.64
CA GLY A 200 2.03 5.36 -7.21
C GLY A 200 0.76 6.20 -7.05
N THR A 201 -0.37 5.53 -6.84
CA THR A 201 -1.70 6.11 -6.63
C THR A 201 -2.26 5.75 -5.26
N PHE A 202 -3.18 6.56 -4.74
CA PHE A 202 -4.09 6.15 -3.67
C PHE A 202 -5.30 5.51 -4.33
N HIS A 203 -5.76 4.38 -3.80
CA HIS A 203 -6.96 3.72 -4.30
C HIS A 203 -8.15 3.84 -3.34
N LEU A 204 -9.33 3.50 -3.84
CA LEU A 204 -10.55 3.26 -3.08
C LEU A 204 -10.27 2.21 -1.99
N GLU A 205 -10.71 2.49 -0.77
CA GLU A 205 -10.39 1.67 0.41
C GLU A 205 -11.39 0.50 0.56
N VAL A 206 -11.68 -0.16 -0.56
CA VAL A 206 -12.49 -1.38 -0.70
C VAL A 206 -11.73 -2.35 -1.60
N ALA A 207 -11.58 -3.58 -1.11
CA ALA A 207 -11.21 -4.75 -1.90
C ALA A 207 -12.38 -5.74 -1.89
N THR A 208 -12.24 -6.85 -2.61
CA THR A 208 -13.14 -8.00 -2.53
C THR A 208 -12.45 -9.19 -1.86
N ASP A 209 -13.22 -10.01 -1.14
CA ASP A 209 -12.74 -11.30 -0.64
C ASP A 209 -12.99 -12.44 -1.65
N ALA A 210 -12.71 -13.68 -1.25
CA ALA A 210 -12.89 -14.86 -2.09
C ALA A 210 -14.37 -15.12 -2.48
N GLU A 211 -15.33 -14.53 -1.76
CA GLU A 211 -16.76 -14.58 -2.04
C GLU A 211 -17.28 -13.28 -2.68
N ASP A 212 -16.39 -12.45 -3.23
CA ASP A 212 -16.68 -11.17 -3.91
C ASP A 212 -17.37 -10.12 -3.00
N ARG A 213 -17.23 -10.26 -1.67
CA ARG A 213 -17.83 -9.33 -0.71
C ARG A 213 -16.92 -8.13 -0.49
N PRO A 214 -17.46 -6.89 -0.37
CA PRO A 214 -16.66 -5.71 -0.04
C PRO A 214 -15.97 -5.86 1.32
N VAL A 215 -14.66 -5.67 1.35
CA VAL A 215 -13.81 -5.75 2.55
C VAL A 215 -12.82 -4.60 2.60
N ASP A 216 -12.35 -4.24 3.80
CA ASP A 216 -11.20 -3.35 3.96
C ASP A 216 -9.92 -4.03 3.41
N PRO A 217 -9.19 -3.43 2.45
CA PRO A 217 -7.93 -3.94 1.93
C PRO A 217 -6.88 -4.27 3.00
N ASN A 218 -6.80 -3.48 4.07
CA ASN A 218 -5.86 -3.69 5.17
C ASN A 218 -6.22 -4.88 6.07
N ALA A 219 -7.52 -5.19 6.15
CA ALA A 219 -8.02 -6.39 6.80
C ALA A 219 -7.86 -7.61 5.89
N ALA A 220 -8.14 -7.48 4.59
CA ALA A 220 -8.12 -8.57 3.63
C ALA A 220 -6.71 -9.11 3.35
N LEU A 221 -5.76 -8.22 3.02
CA LEU A 221 -4.46 -8.57 2.47
C LEU A 221 -3.26 -8.03 3.27
N PRO A 222 -2.17 -8.81 3.40
CA PRO A 222 -0.91 -8.32 3.95
C PRO A 222 -0.21 -7.41 2.92
N LEU A 223 -0.30 -6.09 3.09
CA LEU A 223 0.38 -5.12 2.21
C LEU A 223 1.91 -5.17 2.34
N ASP A 224 2.65 -4.44 1.50
CA ASP A 224 4.09 -4.26 1.70
C ASP A 224 4.42 -3.24 2.82
N ARG A 225 5.73 -3.02 3.07
CA ARG A 225 6.21 -2.10 4.12
C ARG A 225 5.84 -0.63 3.91
N CYS A 226 5.39 -0.28 2.71
CA CYS A 226 4.93 1.04 2.32
C CYS A 226 3.41 1.10 2.18
N TRP A 227 2.68 0.12 2.73
CA TRP A 227 1.22 0.04 2.71
C TRP A 227 0.65 -0.02 1.28
N GLY A 228 1.40 -0.62 0.35
CA GLY A 228 0.96 -0.78 -1.02
C GLY A 228 1.06 -2.20 -1.55
N HIS A 229 0.34 -2.42 -2.64
CA HIS A 229 0.27 -3.68 -3.41
C HIS A 229 -0.23 -3.38 -4.84
N PRO A 230 -0.13 -4.32 -5.80
CA PRO A 230 -0.66 -4.13 -7.14
C PRO A 230 -2.09 -4.64 -7.30
N TYR A 231 -2.86 -3.95 -8.13
CA TYR A 231 -4.08 -4.44 -8.78
C TYR A 231 -4.01 -4.03 -10.25
N ASP A 232 -4.39 -4.90 -11.18
CA ASP A 232 -4.23 -4.68 -12.63
C ASP A 232 -2.82 -4.18 -13.00
N THR A 233 -1.79 -4.79 -12.38
CA THR A 233 -0.35 -4.37 -12.43
C THR A 233 0.01 -3.02 -11.79
N GLN A 234 -0.97 -2.18 -11.41
CA GLN A 234 -0.75 -0.83 -10.88
C GLN A 234 -0.48 -0.85 -9.37
N TYR A 235 0.72 -0.42 -8.95
CA TYR A 235 1.06 -0.27 -7.53
C TYR A 235 0.37 0.95 -6.90
N HIS A 236 -0.36 0.71 -5.82
CA HIS A 236 -1.16 1.71 -5.13
C HIS A 236 -1.15 1.52 -3.60
N TYR A 237 -1.58 2.55 -2.87
CA TYR A 237 -1.53 2.63 -1.40
C TYR A 237 -2.92 2.55 -0.75
N HIS A 238 -2.93 1.95 0.45
CA HIS A 238 -4.06 1.83 1.36
C HIS A 238 -3.65 2.22 2.79
N GLY A 239 -3.09 3.42 3.00
CA GLY A 239 -2.78 3.86 4.37
C GLY A 239 -1.69 4.93 4.52
N PRO A 240 -1.23 5.17 5.76
CA PRO A 240 -0.40 6.33 6.11
C PRO A 240 0.99 6.42 5.48
N SER A 241 1.57 5.29 5.07
CA SER A 241 2.88 5.18 4.37
C SER A 241 4.00 6.08 4.92
N GLN A 242 4.00 6.32 6.24
CA GLN A 242 4.78 7.40 6.88
C GLN A 242 6.29 7.28 6.62
N THR A 243 6.80 6.06 6.58
CA THR A 243 8.20 5.70 6.30
C THR A 243 8.61 5.86 4.84
N CYS A 244 7.64 5.90 3.91
CA CYS A 244 7.88 5.89 2.46
C CYS A 244 7.52 7.23 1.80
N PHE A 245 6.64 8.02 2.42
CA PHE A 245 6.34 9.39 1.99
C PHE A 245 7.26 10.45 2.63
N GLY A 246 7.80 10.20 3.83
CA GLY A 246 8.71 11.14 4.50
C GLY A 246 10.17 10.72 4.44
N SER A 247 10.98 11.38 3.61
CA SER A 247 12.45 11.44 3.73
C SER A 247 13.15 12.36 2.71
N LYS A 248 12.52 12.74 1.59
CA LYS A 248 13.20 13.53 0.54
C LYS A 248 13.09 15.04 0.79
N PRO A 249 14.18 15.82 0.65
CA PRO A 249 14.17 17.28 0.88
C PRO A 249 13.07 18.03 0.11
N SER A 250 12.75 17.58 -1.10
CA SER A 250 11.73 18.18 -1.98
C SER A 250 10.27 17.96 -1.57
N ARG A 251 9.99 17.11 -0.58
CA ARG A 251 8.63 16.81 -0.08
C ARG A 251 8.42 17.20 1.38
N GLY A 252 9.46 17.72 2.04
CA GLY A 252 9.48 17.83 3.50
C GLY A 252 9.56 16.46 4.20
N SER A 253 9.69 16.50 5.51
CA SER A 253 9.77 15.30 6.34
C SER A 253 8.38 14.92 6.88
N ALA A 254 7.82 13.80 6.42
CA ALA A 254 6.74 13.11 7.16
C ALA A 254 7.29 12.37 8.39
N SER A 255 8.62 12.27 8.53
CA SER A 255 9.25 11.86 9.78
C SER A 255 8.96 12.90 10.86
N THR A 256 8.56 12.38 12.01
CA THR A 256 7.94 13.04 13.15
C THR A 256 8.90 13.79 14.07
N ARG A 257 10.17 13.94 13.67
CA ARG A 257 11.19 14.64 14.46
C ARG A 257 10.85 16.10 14.75
N SER A 258 9.94 16.71 13.99
CA SER A 258 9.25 17.94 14.41
C SER A 258 7.87 17.59 14.97
N ARG A 259 7.82 17.33 16.29
CA ARG A 259 6.61 16.84 17.01
C ARG A 259 5.49 17.88 17.16
N SER A 260 5.64 19.07 16.59
CA SER A 260 4.72 20.21 16.71
C SER A 260 4.23 20.76 15.37
N ARG A 261 4.39 19.99 14.27
CA ARG A 261 4.03 20.45 12.93
C ARG A 261 3.00 19.52 12.29
N HIS A 262 2.10 20.16 11.55
CA HIS A 262 1.29 19.55 10.52
C HIS A 262 2.14 18.64 9.61
N SER A 263 1.58 17.51 9.19
CA SER A 263 2.26 16.62 8.23
C SER A 263 2.53 17.32 6.89
N PRO A 264 3.51 16.85 6.10
CA PRO A 264 3.66 17.34 4.74
C PRO A 264 2.50 16.88 3.86
N LEU A 265 2.33 17.60 2.75
CA LEU A 265 1.54 17.17 1.61
C LEU A 265 2.21 15.93 0.99
N VAL A 266 1.49 14.81 0.92
CA VAL A 266 1.99 13.54 0.39
C VAL A 266 1.39 13.19 -0.97
N GLY A 267 0.26 13.79 -1.34
CA GLY A 267 -0.41 13.60 -2.62
C GLY A 267 -1.50 14.62 -2.88
N TYR A 268 -2.25 14.39 -3.95
CA TYR A 268 -3.45 15.16 -4.30
C TYR A 268 -4.55 14.17 -4.68
N ALA A 269 -5.77 14.40 -4.19
CA ALA A 269 -6.94 13.66 -4.64
C ALA A 269 -7.30 14.04 -6.08
N ILE A 270 -8.08 13.20 -6.76
CA ILE A 270 -8.51 13.46 -8.15
C ILE A 270 -9.49 14.64 -8.27
N ASP A 271 -10.01 15.14 -7.15
CA ASP A 271 -10.78 16.40 -7.08
C ASP A 271 -9.92 17.66 -6.93
N GLY A 272 -8.59 17.49 -6.84
CA GLY A 272 -7.60 18.56 -6.73
C GLY A 272 -7.18 18.93 -5.32
N PHE A 273 -7.89 18.49 -4.27
CA PHE A 273 -7.53 18.80 -2.89
C PHE A 273 -6.28 18.04 -2.43
N GLY A 274 -5.54 18.60 -1.48
CA GLY A 274 -4.33 17.98 -0.94
C GLY A 274 -4.65 16.75 -0.10
N ILE A 275 -3.77 15.74 -0.16
CA ILE A 275 -3.73 14.60 0.77
C ILE A 275 -2.47 14.78 1.62
N PHE A 276 -2.65 14.87 2.94
CA PHE A 276 -1.58 15.07 3.91
C PHE A 276 -1.34 13.83 4.78
N GLY A 277 -0.16 13.74 5.38
CA GLY A 277 0.12 12.70 6.38
C GLY A 277 -0.71 12.83 7.67
N PRO A 278 -0.52 11.94 8.65
CA PRO A 278 -1.45 11.76 9.78
C PRO A 278 -1.52 12.86 10.83
N ARG A 279 -0.72 13.92 10.74
CA ARG A 279 -0.69 14.99 11.77
C ARG A 279 -1.39 16.26 11.32
N GLY A 280 -2.34 16.71 12.13
CA GLY A 280 -3.07 17.96 11.96
C GLY A 280 -2.32 19.17 12.51
N GLU A 281 -3.02 20.29 12.65
CA GLU A 281 -2.46 21.61 12.99
C GLU A 281 -1.81 21.67 14.37
N ASP A 282 -2.23 20.82 15.31
CA ASP A 282 -1.66 20.69 16.66
C ASP A 282 -0.46 19.71 16.73
N GLY A 283 -0.09 19.10 15.60
CA GLY A 283 0.97 18.09 15.50
C GLY A 283 0.61 16.71 16.05
N ARG A 284 -0.63 16.47 16.52
CA ARG A 284 -1.11 15.15 16.96
C ARG A 284 -1.65 14.36 15.77
N ILE A 285 -1.78 13.03 15.95
CA ILE A 285 -2.40 12.17 14.93
C ILE A 285 -3.90 12.43 14.89
N VAL A 286 -4.41 12.80 13.72
CA VAL A 286 -5.82 13.12 13.46
C VAL A 286 -6.66 11.84 13.48
N ARG A 287 -7.81 11.88 14.15
CA ARG A 287 -8.80 10.80 14.22
C ARG A 287 -10.06 11.15 13.45
N ASN A 288 -10.91 10.16 13.18
CA ASN A 288 -12.12 10.35 12.37
C ASN A 288 -13.12 11.33 13.00
N ARG A 289 -13.14 11.41 14.34
CA ARG A 289 -13.93 12.41 15.09
C ARG A 289 -13.50 13.86 14.84
N ASP A 290 -12.24 14.06 14.43
CA ASP A 290 -11.61 15.36 14.14
C ASP A 290 -11.74 15.74 12.65
N LEU A 291 -12.23 14.82 11.81
CA LEU A 291 -12.44 14.95 10.36
C LEU A 291 -13.93 15.02 10.01
N ASP A 292 -14.27 15.39 8.78
CA ASP A 292 -15.64 15.38 8.27
C ASP A 292 -16.05 14.01 7.67
N VAL A 293 -17.24 13.94 7.05
CA VAL A 293 -17.77 12.73 6.40
C VAL A 293 -17.01 12.25 5.16
N CYS A 294 -16.05 13.04 4.67
CA CYS A 294 -15.15 12.68 3.57
C CYS A 294 -13.71 12.48 4.03
N HIS A 295 -13.46 12.41 5.34
CA HIS A 295 -12.13 12.18 5.92
C HIS A 295 -11.14 13.34 5.68
N GLY A 296 -11.67 14.57 5.59
CA GLY A 296 -10.87 15.78 5.53
C GLY A 296 -11.41 16.88 6.45
N HIS A 297 -10.73 18.02 6.46
CA HIS A 297 -11.16 19.20 7.20
C HIS A 297 -10.60 20.48 6.58
N THR A 298 -10.90 21.65 7.15
CA THR A 298 -10.37 22.94 6.68
C THR A 298 -9.58 23.64 7.79
N HIS A 299 -8.29 23.86 7.56
CA HIS A 299 -7.46 24.74 8.37
C HIS A 299 -6.38 25.40 7.49
N ALA A 300 -5.47 26.17 8.09
CA ALA A 300 -4.43 26.91 7.38
C ALA A 300 -3.18 26.06 7.02
N ILE A 301 -3.15 25.50 5.80
CA ILE A 301 -2.06 24.68 5.24
C ILE A 301 -1.05 25.50 4.40
N MET A 302 0.09 24.87 4.07
CA MET A 302 0.99 25.36 3.02
C MET A 302 0.57 24.82 1.65
N TRP A 303 0.25 25.71 0.71
CA TRP A 303 -0.18 25.43 -0.65
C TRP A 303 0.65 26.24 -1.65
N ASP A 304 1.30 25.60 -2.61
CA ASP A 304 2.19 26.23 -3.61
C ASP A 304 3.16 27.30 -3.02
N GLY A 305 3.70 27.03 -1.82
CA GLY A 305 4.65 27.92 -1.13
C GLY A 305 4.02 29.07 -0.32
N LYS A 306 2.68 29.18 -0.26
CA LYS A 306 1.96 30.18 0.54
C LYS A 306 1.11 29.51 1.61
N LYS A 307 0.84 30.20 2.73
CA LYS A 307 -0.11 29.74 3.74
C LYS A 307 -1.53 30.15 3.34
N VAL A 308 -2.46 29.20 3.25
CA VAL A 308 -3.86 29.41 2.86
C VAL A 308 -4.80 28.61 3.75
N VAL A 309 -6.01 29.11 3.99
CA VAL A 309 -7.08 28.30 4.61
C VAL A 309 -7.79 27.55 3.49
N MET A 310 -7.70 26.22 3.50
CA MET A 310 -8.20 25.37 2.41
C MET A 310 -8.59 23.99 2.95
N TYR A 311 -9.63 23.39 2.36
CA TYR A 311 -10.02 22.02 2.66
C TYR A 311 -8.94 21.02 2.18
N HIS A 312 -8.74 19.92 2.90
CA HIS A 312 -7.80 18.86 2.51
C HIS A 312 -8.07 17.57 3.29
N TYR A 313 -7.55 16.45 2.78
CA TYR A 313 -7.67 15.12 3.36
C TYR A 313 -6.44 14.74 4.19
N HIS A 314 -6.65 13.81 5.13
CA HIS A 314 -5.58 13.21 5.92
C HIS A 314 -5.49 11.71 5.69
N LEU A 315 -4.27 11.17 5.66
CA LEU A 315 -4.05 9.75 5.86
C LEU A 315 -3.98 9.44 7.35
N ASN A 316 -4.72 8.48 7.90
CA ASN A 316 -4.65 8.16 9.33
C ASN A 316 -4.81 6.64 9.63
N GLY A 317 -4.98 6.30 10.91
CA GLY A 317 -5.08 4.92 11.39
C GLY A 317 -6.51 4.40 11.55
N GLU A 318 -7.53 5.11 11.07
CA GLU A 318 -8.94 4.76 11.28
C GLU A 318 -9.64 4.73 9.91
N TYR A 319 -10.39 3.68 9.60
CA TYR A 319 -10.99 3.50 8.27
C TYR A 319 -11.85 4.72 7.87
N PRO A 320 -11.80 5.23 6.63
CA PRO A 320 -11.11 4.67 5.45
C PRO A 320 -9.59 4.91 5.33
N TYR A 321 -8.87 5.40 6.34
CA TYR A 321 -7.40 5.66 6.30
C TYR A 321 -6.91 6.73 5.33
N SER A 322 -7.74 7.11 4.37
CA SER A 322 -7.55 8.13 3.32
C SER A 322 -8.92 8.79 3.08
N LEU A 323 -9.13 9.52 1.98
CA LEU A 323 -10.42 10.15 1.68
C LEU A 323 -11.60 9.15 1.60
N GLY A 324 -12.71 9.47 2.26
CA GLY A 324 -13.95 8.69 2.22
C GLY A 324 -14.92 9.12 1.11
N CYS A 325 -14.81 10.36 0.64
CA CYS A 325 -15.51 10.89 -0.53
C CYS A 325 -14.78 12.11 -1.08
N PHE A 326 -15.21 12.61 -2.23
CA PHE A 326 -14.70 13.88 -2.75
C PHE A 326 -15.54 15.05 -2.24
N ARG A 327 -14.87 16.08 -1.73
CA ARG A 327 -15.44 17.42 -1.48
C ARG A 327 -15.31 18.35 -2.68
N GLY A 328 -14.43 18.07 -3.63
CA GLY A 328 -14.40 18.76 -4.91
C GLY A 328 -15.17 18.03 -6.01
N GLU A 329 -14.93 18.45 -7.25
CA GLU A 329 -15.37 17.75 -8.46
C GLU A 329 -14.23 16.83 -8.94
N PRO A 330 -14.36 15.49 -8.84
CA PRO A 330 -13.32 14.56 -9.26
C PRO A 330 -13.15 14.52 -10.77
N VAL A 331 -11.91 14.38 -11.24
CA VAL A 331 -11.60 14.12 -12.66
C VAL A 331 -11.44 12.62 -12.91
N THR A 332 -11.71 12.16 -14.13
CA THR A 332 -11.43 10.77 -14.52
C THR A 332 -9.92 10.53 -14.66
N VAL A 333 -9.42 9.43 -14.08
CA VAL A 333 -8.05 8.95 -14.26
C VAL A 333 -8.00 7.92 -15.40
N PRO A 334 -7.28 8.19 -16.51
CA PRO A 334 -7.13 7.21 -17.59
C PRO A 334 -6.47 5.93 -17.08
N GLY A 335 -7.06 4.77 -17.38
CA GLY A 335 -6.56 3.48 -16.91
C GLY A 335 -6.90 3.14 -15.45
N SER A 336 -7.58 4.01 -14.71
CA SER A 336 -8.23 3.58 -13.47
C SER A 336 -9.45 2.73 -13.82
N GLY A 337 -9.51 1.52 -13.29
CA GLY A 337 -10.74 0.72 -13.32
C GLY A 337 -11.90 1.47 -12.65
N HIS A 338 -13.13 1.17 -13.07
CA HIS A 338 -14.33 1.56 -12.32
C HIS A 338 -14.40 0.77 -11.02
N GLY A 339 -15.01 1.35 -9.97
CA GLY A 339 -15.05 0.78 -8.62
C GLY A 339 -15.97 -0.43 -8.47
N GLY A 340 -15.76 -1.50 -9.23
CA GLY A 340 -16.57 -2.71 -9.18
C GLY A 340 -16.07 -3.86 -10.05
N HIS A 341 -15.40 -4.81 -9.40
CA HIS A 341 -14.86 -6.10 -9.89
C HIS A 341 -13.69 -5.94 -10.88
#